data_AF-A0A524JJU7-F1
#
_entry.id   AF-A0A524JJU7-F1
#
_cell.length_a   1.000
_cell.length_b   1.000
_cell.length_c   1.000
_cell.angle_alpha   90.00
_cell.angle_beta   90.00
_cell.angle_gamma   90.00
#
_symmetry.space_group_name_H-M   'P 1'
#
loop_
_entity.id
_entity.type
_entity.pdbx_description
1 polymer ?
#
loop_
_entity_poly.entity_id
_entity_poly.type
_entity_poly.pdbx_seq_one_letter_code
_entity_poly.pdbx_strand_id
1 'polypeptide(L)'
;MKAAAEASNSQRNRSGLKAKKKELYFTMTNMAPKAKTMLRSAKMLIPQRNLSFKPKQSALLILDMQKYFFDSSSHAFIPSAPAIVANISRLYEEYVRMKLPVIFTRHLNTTQDAGLLAAWWKELIRESDPLSVIIPDLHHENQIVINKSRYDAFMDSSLHEMLKKRNVKQLVIGGVMANVCCESTARSAFQKDYEVFFLVDGTAAYNERFHMASLLNLG
;
A
#
# COMPACT_ATOMS: atom_id res chain seq x y z
N MET A 1 14.26 51.59 21.80
CA MET A 1 14.13 51.17 20.38
C MET A 1 14.76 49.79 20.11
N LYS A 2 14.42 48.73 20.89
CA LYS A 2 14.94 47.37 20.63
C LYS A 2 14.00 46.21 21.00
N ALA A 3 12.70 46.48 21.20
CA ALA A 3 11.72 45.47 21.61
C ALA A 3 10.53 45.32 20.63
N ALA A 4 10.52 46.01 19.49
CA ALA A 4 9.42 45.96 18.52
C ALA A 4 9.78 45.24 17.20
N ALA A 5 11.02 44.75 17.05
CA ALA A 5 11.49 44.14 15.81
C ALA A 5 11.47 42.59 15.81
N GLU A 6 11.29 41.95 16.97
CA GLU A 6 11.35 40.48 17.08
C GLU A 6 9.97 39.79 16.99
N ALA A 7 8.87 40.53 17.15
CA ALA A 7 7.52 40.00 17.02
C ALA A 7 7.04 39.83 15.55
N SER A 8 7.79 40.33 14.57
CA SER A 8 7.40 40.29 13.15
C SER A 8 7.95 39.09 12.38
N ASN A 9 8.82 38.26 12.98
CA ASN A 9 9.53 37.21 12.25
C ASN A 9 9.08 35.77 12.58
N SER A 10 8.10 35.60 13.49
CA SER A 10 7.57 34.27 13.86
C SER A 10 6.31 33.86 13.07
N GLN A 11 5.76 34.74 12.23
CA GLN A 11 4.54 34.49 11.44
C GLN A 11 4.75 34.30 9.94
N ARG A 12 5.99 34.38 9.43
CA ARG A 12 6.29 34.19 7.99
C ARG A 12 7.13 32.93 7.76
N ASN A 13 6.50 31.76 7.74
CA ASN A 13 6.89 30.54 6.97
C ASN A 13 6.28 29.23 7.53
N ARG A 14 4.97 29.19 7.80
CA ARG A 14 4.24 27.92 8.02
C ARG A 14 3.20 27.62 6.94
N SER A 15 3.29 28.28 5.78
CA SER A 15 2.33 28.16 4.66
C SER A 15 2.91 27.49 3.40
N GLY A 16 4.05 26.81 3.49
CA GLY A 16 4.83 26.39 2.32
C GLY A 16 4.89 24.90 1.97
N LEU A 17 4.25 23.99 2.71
CA LEU A 17 4.23 22.58 2.27
C LEU A 17 3.27 22.45 1.09
N LYS A 18 3.80 22.45 -0.13
CA LYS A 18 3.06 22.04 -1.33
C LYS A 18 2.47 20.65 -1.08
N ALA A 19 1.16 20.49 -1.27
CA ALA A 19 0.49 19.21 -1.18
C ALA A 19 1.20 18.18 -2.09
N LYS A 20 1.25 16.91 -1.68
CA LYS A 20 1.84 15.85 -2.51
C LYS A 20 1.13 15.83 -3.87
N LYS A 21 1.91 15.96 -4.95
CA LYS A 21 1.37 15.90 -6.32
C LYS A 21 0.80 14.49 -6.56
N LYS A 22 -0.49 14.43 -6.90
CA LYS A 22 -1.21 13.22 -7.28
C LYS A 22 -1.31 13.16 -8.80
N GLU A 23 -0.96 12.04 -9.40
CA GLU A 23 -0.86 11.87 -10.84
C GLU A 23 -1.57 10.59 -11.28
N LEU A 24 -2.30 10.67 -12.40
CA LEU A 24 -2.83 9.50 -13.10
C LEU A 24 -1.74 8.96 -14.03
N TYR A 25 -0.83 8.14 -13.50
CA TYR A 25 0.28 7.57 -14.27
C TYR A 25 -0.02 6.15 -14.78
N PHE A 26 -0.85 5.39 -14.07
CA PHE A 26 -1.48 4.16 -14.57
C PHE A 26 -2.94 4.38 -14.97
N THR A 27 -3.27 3.85 -16.14
CA THR A 27 -4.61 3.68 -16.71
C THR A 27 -4.77 2.24 -17.20
N MET A 28 -6.00 1.81 -17.47
CA MET A 28 -6.27 0.48 -18.04
C MET A 28 -5.51 0.22 -19.35
N THR A 29 -5.25 1.26 -20.14
CA THR A 29 -4.59 1.14 -21.45
C THR A 29 -3.07 1.24 -21.39
N ASN A 30 -2.49 1.89 -20.38
CA ASN A 30 -1.05 2.13 -20.31
C ASN A 30 -0.32 1.31 -19.23
N MET A 31 -1.05 0.70 -18.28
CA MET A 31 -0.45 0.09 -17.09
C MET A 31 0.52 -1.03 -17.44
N ALA A 32 0.13 -1.97 -18.29
CA ALA A 32 0.99 -3.09 -18.67
C ALA A 32 2.32 -2.67 -19.33
N PRO A 33 2.34 -1.83 -20.40
CA PRO A 33 3.60 -1.38 -20.97
C PRO A 33 4.41 -0.50 -20.00
N LYS A 34 3.75 0.36 -19.20
CA LYS A 34 4.46 1.20 -18.24
C LYS A 34 5.08 0.38 -17.11
N ALA A 35 4.37 -0.59 -16.54
CA ALA A 35 4.90 -1.49 -15.52
C ALA A 35 6.10 -2.30 -16.02
N LYS A 36 6.09 -2.74 -17.29
CA LYS A 36 7.26 -3.37 -17.92
C LYS A 36 8.46 -2.41 -17.99
N THR A 37 8.24 -1.15 -18.35
CA THR A 37 9.28 -0.12 -18.35
C THR A 37 9.82 0.15 -16.94
N MET A 38 8.92 0.32 -15.96
CA MET A 38 9.28 0.52 -14.55
C MET A 38 10.14 -0.65 -14.02
N LEU A 39 9.71 -1.89 -14.29
CA LEU A 39 10.45 -3.08 -13.91
C LEU A 39 11.82 -3.13 -14.58
N ARG A 40 11.91 -2.87 -15.90
CA ARG A 40 13.20 -2.82 -16.61
C ARG A 40 14.14 -1.79 -16.00
N SER A 41 13.66 -0.57 -15.74
CA SER A 41 14.44 0.50 -15.11
C SER A 41 14.93 0.10 -13.72
N ALA A 42 14.08 -0.55 -12.91
CA ALA A 42 14.49 -1.05 -11.61
C ALA A 42 15.61 -2.10 -11.76
N LYS A 43 15.42 -3.09 -12.63
CA LYS A 43 16.39 -4.19 -12.88
C LYS A 43 17.76 -3.72 -13.37
N MET A 44 17.85 -2.53 -13.98
CA MET A 44 19.14 -1.94 -14.38
C MET A 44 19.93 -1.37 -13.20
N LEU A 45 19.25 -1.04 -12.10
CA LEU A 45 19.84 -0.38 -10.94
C LEU A 45 20.00 -1.31 -9.74
N ILE A 46 19.27 -2.43 -9.70
CA ILE A 46 19.25 -3.37 -8.57
C ILE A 46 19.66 -4.80 -8.99
N PRO A 47 20.50 -5.49 -8.20
CA PRO A 47 20.83 -6.89 -8.46
C PRO A 47 19.59 -7.77 -8.53
N GLN A 48 19.56 -8.69 -9.49
CA GLN A 48 18.46 -9.64 -9.58
C GLN A 48 18.69 -10.80 -8.61
N ARG A 49 17.71 -11.03 -7.73
CA ARG A 49 17.66 -12.22 -6.88
C ARG A 49 17.04 -13.37 -7.66
N ASN A 50 17.66 -14.55 -7.60
CA ASN A 50 17.13 -15.75 -8.25
C ASN A 50 16.06 -16.40 -7.35
N LEU A 51 14.89 -15.76 -7.26
CA LEU A 51 13.74 -16.29 -6.55
C LEU A 51 12.83 -17.03 -7.54
N SER A 52 12.57 -18.30 -7.27
CA SER A 52 11.56 -19.06 -7.99
C SER A 52 10.23 -18.93 -7.30
N PHE A 53 9.19 -18.51 -8.02
CA PHE A 53 7.84 -18.41 -7.46
C PHE A 53 7.24 -19.81 -7.25
N LYS A 54 6.76 -20.08 -6.03
CA LYS A 54 6.21 -21.35 -5.56
C LYS A 54 4.78 -21.12 -5.06
N PRO A 55 3.76 -21.18 -5.93
CA PRO A 55 2.38 -20.85 -5.58
C PRO A 55 1.84 -21.60 -4.34
N LYS A 56 2.18 -22.88 -4.18
CA LYS A 56 1.71 -23.69 -3.04
C LYS A 56 2.29 -23.27 -1.68
N GLN A 57 3.31 -22.41 -1.68
CA GLN A 57 3.93 -21.85 -0.48
C GLN A 57 3.71 -20.35 -0.37
N SER A 58 2.82 -19.77 -1.18
CA SER A 58 2.59 -18.34 -1.21
C SER A 58 1.26 -17.93 -0.56
N ALA A 59 1.19 -16.68 -0.10
CA ALA A 59 -0.05 -15.99 0.22
C ALA A 59 -0.14 -14.68 -0.57
N LEU A 60 -1.37 -14.31 -0.95
CA LEU A 60 -1.68 -13.01 -1.54
C LEU A 60 -2.13 -12.05 -0.45
N LEU A 61 -1.40 -10.94 -0.30
CA LEU A 61 -1.79 -9.82 0.55
C LEU A 61 -2.35 -8.70 -0.32
N ILE A 62 -3.59 -8.30 -0.06
CA ILE A 62 -4.25 -7.18 -0.75
C ILE A 62 -4.49 -6.06 0.26
N LEU A 63 -3.64 -5.03 0.17
CA LEU A 63 -3.56 -4.02 1.22
C LEU A 63 -4.43 -2.80 0.91
N ASP A 64 -5.28 -2.47 1.88
CA ASP A 64 -5.98 -1.19 2.03
C ASP A 64 -6.73 -0.72 0.76
N MET A 65 -7.33 -1.64 0.01
CA MET A 65 -8.15 -1.37 -1.17
C MET A 65 -9.54 -0.81 -0.78
N GLN A 66 -9.55 0.22 0.06
CA GLN A 66 -10.75 0.84 0.63
C GLN A 66 -11.22 2.03 -0.22
N LYS A 67 -12.53 2.31 -0.23
CA LYS A 67 -13.12 3.46 -0.93
C LYS A 67 -12.42 4.78 -0.60
N TYR A 68 -11.90 4.93 0.62
CA TYR A 68 -11.14 6.10 1.06
C TYR A 68 -9.93 6.43 0.16
N PHE A 69 -9.31 5.44 -0.49
CA PHE A 69 -8.19 5.69 -1.40
C PHE A 69 -8.62 5.84 -2.87
N PHE A 70 -9.90 5.59 -3.17
CA PHE A 70 -10.49 5.58 -4.52
C PHE A 70 -11.44 6.75 -4.78
N ASP A 71 -12.01 7.34 -3.72
CA ASP A 71 -12.93 8.46 -3.83
C ASP A 71 -12.16 9.76 -4.06
N SER A 72 -12.51 10.51 -5.10
CA SER A 72 -11.82 11.76 -5.47
C SER A 72 -12.00 12.90 -4.46
N SER A 73 -13.04 12.82 -3.62
CA SER A 73 -13.26 13.76 -2.51
C SER A 73 -12.35 13.50 -1.31
N SER A 74 -11.77 12.30 -1.21
CA SER A 74 -10.88 11.93 -0.10
C SER A 74 -9.53 12.63 -0.17
N HIS A 75 -9.03 13.08 1.00
CA HIS A 75 -7.68 13.60 1.15
C HIS A 75 -6.62 12.60 0.65
N ALA A 76 -6.89 11.31 0.76
CA ALA A 76 -5.96 10.26 0.36
C ALA A 76 -6.25 9.63 -1.01
N PHE A 77 -7.08 10.25 -1.86
CA PHE A 77 -7.35 9.76 -3.22
C PHE A 77 -6.08 9.45 -4.01
N ILE A 78 -6.05 8.29 -4.67
CA ILE A 78 -4.99 7.83 -5.56
C ILE A 78 -5.55 7.69 -6.98
N PRO A 79 -5.25 8.62 -7.91
CA PRO A 79 -5.82 8.61 -9.25
C PRO A 79 -5.62 7.30 -10.02
N SER A 80 -4.49 6.63 -9.80
CA SER A 80 -4.11 5.39 -10.48
C SER A 80 -4.58 4.10 -9.82
N ALA A 81 -5.21 4.15 -8.63
CA ALA A 81 -5.68 2.95 -7.94
C ALA A 81 -6.77 2.16 -8.70
N PRO A 82 -7.70 2.79 -9.46
CA PRO A 82 -8.66 2.03 -10.28
C PRO A 82 -7.99 1.12 -11.32
N ALA A 83 -6.84 1.51 -11.88
CA ALA A 83 -6.17 0.74 -12.92
C ALA A 83 -5.63 -0.62 -12.43
N ILE A 84 -5.26 -0.74 -11.15
CA ILE A 84 -4.66 -1.97 -10.60
C ILE A 84 -5.72 -3.01 -10.18
N VAL A 85 -6.99 -2.63 -10.08
CA VAL A 85 -8.07 -3.51 -9.59
C VAL A 85 -8.17 -4.77 -10.43
N ALA A 86 -8.23 -4.65 -11.75
CA ALA A 86 -8.37 -5.80 -12.65
C ALA A 86 -7.23 -6.83 -12.49
N ASN A 87 -6.00 -6.37 -12.29
CA ASN A 87 -4.85 -7.24 -12.08
C ASN A 87 -4.90 -7.94 -10.71
N ILE A 88 -5.29 -7.21 -9.67
CA ILE A 88 -5.48 -7.78 -8.33
C ILE A 88 -6.61 -8.81 -8.36
N SER A 89 -7.76 -8.50 -8.98
CA SER A 89 -8.91 -9.41 -9.08
C SER A 89 -8.55 -10.69 -9.82
N ARG A 90 -7.82 -10.60 -10.94
CA ARG A 90 -7.34 -11.79 -11.65
C ARG A 90 -6.43 -12.66 -10.79
N LEU A 91 -5.52 -12.06 -10.02
CA LEU A 91 -4.65 -12.82 -9.13
C LEU A 91 -5.42 -13.41 -7.95
N TYR A 92 -6.38 -12.67 -7.41
CA TYR A 92 -7.31 -13.13 -6.38
C TYR A 92 -8.07 -14.39 -6.83
N GLU A 93 -8.68 -14.35 -8.02
CA GLU A 93 -9.42 -15.46 -8.61
C GLU A 93 -8.55 -16.71 -8.72
N GLU A 94 -7.29 -16.57 -9.15
CA GLU A 94 -6.35 -17.69 -9.21
C GLU A 94 -6.01 -18.26 -7.83
N TYR A 95 -5.78 -17.41 -6.83
CA TYR A 95 -5.53 -17.87 -5.46
C TYR A 95 -6.75 -18.61 -4.89
N VAL A 96 -7.96 -18.08 -5.09
CA VAL A 96 -9.21 -18.73 -4.67
C VAL A 96 -9.40 -20.07 -5.36
N ARG A 97 -9.24 -20.11 -6.69
CA ARG A 97 -9.34 -21.34 -7.50
C ARG A 97 -8.38 -22.43 -7.02
N MET A 98 -7.16 -22.02 -6.64
CA MET A 98 -6.12 -22.93 -6.12
C MET A 98 -6.25 -23.23 -4.62
N LYS A 99 -7.25 -22.66 -3.94
CA LYS A 99 -7.45 -22.75 -2.48
C LYS A 99 -6.24 -22.27 -1.68
N LEU A 100 -5.57 -21.24 -2.18
CA LEU A 100 -4.41 -20.62 -1.56
C LEU A 100 -4.83 -19.45 -0.64
N PRO A 101 -3.99 -19.07 0.35
CA PRO A 101 -4.31 -17.98 1.26
C PRO A 101 -4.42 -16.63 0.56
N VAL A 102 -5.57 -15.97 0.72
CA VAL A 102 -5.74 -14.54 0.44
C VAL A 102 -6.05 -13.83 1.76
N ILE A 103 -5.36 -12.71 2.02
CA ILE A 103 -5.55 -11.90 3.20
C ILE A 103 -5.67 -10.43 2.76
N PHE A 104 -6.72 -9.78 3.20
CA PHE A 104 -6.96 -8.36 2.99
C PHE A 104 -6.55 -7.56 4.21
N THR A 105 -6.25 -6.28 4.02
CA THR A 105 -6.20 -5.33 5.12
C THR A 105 -7.16 -4.16 4.92
N ARG A 106 -7.59 -3.60 6.05
CA ARG A 106 -8.19 -2.26 6.14
C ARG A 106 -7.35 -1.43 7.09
N HIS A 107 -6.96 -0.23 6.67
CA HIS A 107 -6.43 0.76 7.58
C HIS A 107 -7.60 1.40 8.33
N LEU A 108 -7.67 1.14 9.63
CA LEU A 108 -8.65 1.74 10.54
C LEU A 108 -7.92 2.27 11.76
N ASN A 109 -8.24 3.48 12.19
CA ASN A 109 -7.58 4.10 13.32
C ASN A 109 -8.51 5.01 14.13
N THR A 110 -8.12 5.22 15.38
CA THR A 110 -8.80 6.05 16.38
C THR A 110 -7.84 7.10 16.93
N THR A 111 -8.33 8.05 17.73
CA THR A 111 -7.44 9.02 18.37
C THR A 111 -6.48 8.37 19.37
N GLN A 112 -6.86 7.22 19.95
CA GLN A 112 -6.08 6.46 20.90
C GLN A 112 -4.96 5.68 20.21
N ASP A 113 -5.28 5.05 19.07
CA ASP A 113 -4.32 4.22 18.38
C ASP A 113 -3.54 4.97 17.30
N ALA A 114 -3.98 6.09 16.71
CA ALA A 114 -3.31 6.66 15.53
C ALA A 114 -1.93 7.29 15.83
N GLY A 115 -1.69 7.79 17.05
CA GLY A 115 -0.44 8.45 17.42
C GLY A 115 -0.03 9.55 16.43
N LEU A 116 1.24 9.57 16.01
CA LEU A 116 1.76 10.57 15.06
C LEU A 116 1.14 10.49 13.65
N LEU A 117 0.50 9.37 13.28
CA LEU A 117 -0.19 9.27 11.99
C LEU A 117 -1.34 10.27 11.92
N ALA A 118 -2.07 10.49 13.03
CA ALA A 118 -3.14 11.47 13.08
C ALA A 118 -2.61 12.90 12.81
N ALA A 119 -1.44 13.24 13.37
CA ALA A 119 -0.82 14.53 13.15
C ALA A 119 -0.33 14.72 11.71
N TRP A 120 0.23 13.66 11.09
CA TRP A 120 0.76 13.71 9.74
C TRP A 120 -0.32 13.70 8.66
N TRP A 121 -1.29 12.78 8.77
CA TRP A 121 -2.34 12.58 7.77
C TRP A 121 -3.58 13.44 7.99
N LYS A 122 -3.74 14.00 9.20
CA LYS A 122 -4.81 14.93 9.58
C LYS A 122 -6.24 14.37 9.52
N GLU A 123 -6.39 13.14 9.05
CA GLU A 123 -7.65 12.40 8.99
C GLU A 123 -7.48 11.03 9.65
N LEU A 124 -8.57 10.57 10.26
CA LEU A 124 -8.71 9.22 10.79
C LEU A 124 -9.68 8.46 9.89
N ILE A 125 -9.45 7.16 9.72
CA ILE A 125 -10.36 6.27 9.02
C ILE A 125 -11.01 5.39 10.08
N ARG A 126 -12.20 5.73 10.53
CA ARG A 126 -12.94 4.96 11.52
C ARG A 126 -13.75 3.86 10.84
N GLU A 127 -14.07 2.82 11.59
CA GLU A 127 -14.90 1.71 11.07
C GLU A 127 -16.29 2.17 10.61
N SER A 128 -16.86 3.17 11.30
CA SER A 128 -18.14 3.79 10.95
C SER A 128 -18.11 4.62 9.66
N ASP A 129 -16.93 4.97 9.15
CA ASP A 129 -16.83 5.86 8.00
C ASP A 129 -17.26 5.11 6.72
N PRO A 130 -18.16 5.68 5.90
CA PRO A 130 -18.64 5.01 4.67
C PRO A 130 -17.52 4.69 3.67
N LEU A 131 -16.42 5.45 3.71
CA LEU A 131 -15.25 5.24 2.85
C LEU A 131 -14.29 4.17 3.39
N SER A 132 -14.50 3.67 4.62
CA SER A 132 -13.60 2.70 5.24
C SER A 132 -13.75 1.28 4.70
N VAL A 133 -14.78 1.00 3.89
CA VAL A 133 -15.06 -0.31 3.32
C VAL A 133 -14.14 -0.62 2.15
N ILE A 134 -13.82 -1.91 1.94
CA ILE A 134 -13.15 -2.38 0.72
C ILE A 134 -14.05 -2.03 -0.49
N ILE A 135 -13.44 -1.67 -1.62
CA ILE A 135 -14.19 -1.35 -2.84
C ILE A 135 -15.09 -2.52 -3.28
N PRO A 136 -16.31 -2.25 -3.80
CA PRO A 136 -17.24 -3.31 -4.20
C PRO A 136 -16.73 -4.15 -5.37
N ASP A 137 -15.84 -3.60 -6.20
CA ASP A 137 -15.25 -4.29 -7.36
C ASP A 137 -14.25 -5.40 -6.97
N LEU A 138 -13.98 -5.56 -5.68
CA LEU A 138 -13.04 -6.54 -5.16
C LEU A 138 -13.72 -7.46 -4.15
N HIS A 139 -14.10 -8.63 -4.65
CA HIS A 139 -14.66 -9.72 -3.86
C HIS A 139 -13.67 -10.12 -2.75
N HIS A 140 -14.18 -10.18 -1.53
CA HIS A 140 -13.41 -10.55 -0.34
C HIS A 140 -14.28 -11.32 0.66
N GLU A 141 -15.49 -11.70 0.26
CA GLU A 141 -16.38 -12.52 1.04
C GLU A 141 -15.68 -13.85 1.38
N ASN A 142 -15.81 -14.28 2.63
CA ASN A 142 -15.14 -15.47 3.18
C ASN A 142 -13.61 -15.41 3.24
N GLN A 143 -13.01 -14.25 2.95
CA GLN A 143 -11.58 -14.04 3.14
C GLN A 143 -11.29 -13.41 4.50
N ILE A 144 -10.05 -13.57 4.95
CA ILE A 144 -9.58 -12.89 6.15
C ILE A 144 -9.36 -11.41 5.82
N VAL A 145 -9.92 -10.53 6.65
CA VAL A 145 -9.65 -9.10 6.63
C VAL A 145 -9.00 -8.71 7.96
N ILE A 146 -7.78 -8.18 7.91
CA ILE A 146 -7.06 -7.67 9.08
C ILE A 146 -7.23 -6.15 9.15
N ASN A 147 -7.80 -5.68 10.24
CA ASN A 147 -7.84 -4.25 10.54
C ASN A 147 -6.50 -3.84 11.18
N LYS A 148 -5.87 -2.78 10.67
CA LYS A 148 -4.60 -2.26 11.17
C LYS A 148 -4.66 -0.75 11.34
N SER A 149 -4.07 -0.23 12.42
CA SER A 149 -3.96 1.21 12.70
C SER A 149 -2.64 1.83 12.23
N ARG A 150 -1.80 1.02 11.58
CA ARG A 150 -0.43 1.36 11.17
C ARG A 150 -0.20 1.00 9.70
N TYR A 151 0.95 1.42 9.17
CA TYR A 151 1.29 1.12 7.78
C TYR A 151 1.55 -0.37 7.58
N ASP A 152 2.37 -0.95 8.44
CA ASP A 152 2.79 -2.34 8.42
C ASP A 152 1.65 -3.27 8.85
N ALA A 153 1.27 -4.21 7.98
CA ALA A 153 0.24 -5.21 8.26
C ALA A 153 0.65 -6.24 9.33
N PHE A 154 1.93 -6.35 9.67
CA PHE A 154 2.41 -7.22 10.76
C PHE A 154 2.37 -6.56 12.13
N MET A 155 2.36 -5.23 12.19
CA MET A 155 2.39 -4.49 13.44
C MET A 155 1.08 -4.72 14.20
N ASP A 156 1.20 -5.21 15.44
CA ASP A 156 0.08 -5.48 16.34
C ASP A 156 -1.04 -6.33 15.72
N SER A 157 -0.67 -7.31 14.88
CA SER A 157 -1.62 -8.17 14.18
C SER A 157 -1.28 -9.67 14.27
N SER A 158 -2.27 -10.52 14.01
CA SER A 158 -2.09 -11.98 13.94
C SER A 158 -1.50 -12.46 12.60
N LEU A 159 -1.12 -11.57 11.67
CA LEU A 159 -0.73 -11.92 10.31
C LEU A 159 0.42 -12.94 10.28
N HIS A 160 1.47 -12.72 11.05
CA HIS A 160 2.64 -13.61 11.06
C HIS A 160 2.28 -15.04 11.49
N GLU A 161 1.53 -15.17 12.59
CA GLU A 161 1.12 -16.47 13.11
C GLU A 161 0.19 -17.20 12.15
N MET A 162 -0.69 -16.48 11.47
CA MET A 162 -1.58 -17.05 10.46
C MET A 162 -0.82 -17.59 9.24
N LEU A 163 0.18 -16.84 8.77
CA LEU A 163 1.04 -17.24 7.65
C LEU A 163 1.90 -18.46 8.03
N LYS A 164 2.46 -18.48 9.24
CA LYS A 164 3.24 -19.63 9.76
C LYS A 164 2.40 -20.89 9.86
N LYS A 165 1.19 -20.81 10.43
CA LYS A 165 0.25 -21.94 10.54
C LYS A 165 -0.10 -22.54 9.17
N ARG A 166 -0.06 -21.74 8.12
CA ARG A 166 -0.32 -22.14 6.73
C ARG A 166 0.94 -22.53 5.94
N ASN A 167 2.10 -22.63 6.60
CA ASN A 167 3.40 -22.92 5.98
C ASN A 167 3.76 -22.00 4.81
N VAL A 168 3.32 -20.74 4.86
CA VAL A 168 3.65 -19.74 3.84
C VAL A 168 5.12 -19.36 3.94
N LYS A 169 5.78 -19.28 2.79
CA LYS A 169 7.18 -18.85 2.61
C LYS A 169 7.30 -17.64 1.69
N GLN A 170 6.32 -17.42 0.81
CA GLN A 170 6.33 -16.33 -0.15
C GLN A 170 5.13 -15.41 0.04
N LEU A 171 5.33 -14.11 -0.07
CA LEU A 171 4.24 -13.14 0.01
C LEU A 171 4.16 -12.33 -1.27
N VAL A 172 3.02 -12.43 -1.94
CA VAL A 172 2.69 -11.57 -3.07
C VAL A 172 1.93 -10.36 -2.53
N ILE A 173 2.48 -9.16 -2.72
CA ILE A 173 1.95 -7.93 -2.13
C ILE A 173 1.36 -7.05 -3.24
N GLY A 174 0.06 -6.76 -3.10
CA GLY A 174 -0.69 -5.81 -3.92
C GLY A 174 -1.48 -4.82 -3.06
N GLY A 175 -2.02 -3.78 -3.69
CA GLY A 175 -2.86 -2.76 -3.05
C GLY A 175 -2.18 -1.39 -2.95
N VAL A 176 -2.58 -0.59 -1.96
CA VAL A 176 -2.15 0.81 -1.82
C VAL A 176 -1.72 1.15 -0.40
N MET A 177 -0.86 2.16 -0.18
CA MET A 177 0.00 2.81 -1.17
C MET A 177 1.32 2.05 -1.32
N ALA A 178 1.84 1.97 -2.55
CA ALA A 178 3.08 1.26 -2.87
C ALA A 178 4.23 1.65 -1.92
N ASN A 179 4.43 2.94 -1.69
CA ASN A 179 5.53 3.49 -0.87
C ASN A 179 5.19 3.75 0.60
N VAL A 180 4.03 3.28 1.06
CA VAL A 180 3.61 3.43 2.45
C VAL A 180 3.25 2.05 2.99
N CYS A 181 1.98 1.65 2.98
CA CYS A 181 1.53 0.39 3.55
C CYS A 181 2.16 -0.84 2.87
N CYS A 182 2.26 -0.83 1.54
CA CYS A 182 2.82 -1.96 0.80
C CYS A 182 4.32 -2.12 1.07
N GLU A 183 5.13 -1.07 0.90
CA GLU A 183 6.57 -1.14 1.16
C GLU A 183 6.89 -1.41 2.64
N SER A 184 6.14 -0.82 3.58
CA SER A 184 6.32 -1.09 5.02
C SER A 184 6.09 -2.57 5.34
N THR A 185 4.99 -3.13 4.82
CA THR A 185 4.67 -4.55 4.99
C THR A 185 5.69 -5.45 4.29
N ALA A 186 6.17 -5.07 3.11
CA ALA A 186 7.21 -5.79 2.38
C ALA A 186 8.52 -5.87 3.16
N ARG A 187 8.95 -4.77 3.80
CA ARG A 187 10.15 -4.75 4.64
C ARG A 187 10.01 -5.66 5.85
N SER A 188 8.88 -5.57 6.56
CA SER A 188 8.61 -6.45 7.71
C SER A 188 8.48 -7.92 7.31
N ALA A 189 7.88 -8.20 6.14
CA ALA A 189 7.84 -9.54 5.57
C ALA A 189 9.26 -10.11 5.36
N PHE A 190 10.13 -9.33 4.72
CA PHE A 190 11.52 -9.72 4.49
C PHE A 190 12.27 -9.97 5.81
N GLN A 191 12.10 -9.09 6.81
CA GLN A 191 12.68 -9.27 8.15
C GLN A 191 12.11 -10.45 8.94
N LYS A 192 11.01 -11.04 8.47
CA LYS A 192 10.38 -12.24 9.03
C LYS A 192 10.60 -13.49 8.18
N ASP A 193 11.64 -13.46 7.33
CA ASP A 193 12.08 -14.56 6.48
C ASP A 193 11.08 -14.99 5.39
N TYR A 194 10.22 -14.08 4.93
CA TYR A 194 9.39 -14.31 3.74
C TYR A 194 10.09 -13.83 2.47
N GLU A 195 10.00 -14.62 1.39
CA GLU A 195 10.36 -14.17 0.05
C GLU A 195 9.25 -13.27 -0.51
N VAL A 196 9.57 -12.00 -0.79
CA VAL A 196 8.58 -11.00 -1.18
C VAL A 196 8.50 -10.86 -2.70
N PHE A 197 7.29 -10.96 -3.23
CA PHE A 197 6.93 -10.68 -4.61
C PHE A 197 6.06 -9.41 -4.62
N PHE A 198 6.69 -8.26 -4.85
CA PHE A 198 6.00 -6.97 -4.86
C PHE A 198 5.44 -6.68 -6.27
N LEU A 199 4.12 -6.52 -6.39
CA LEU A 199 3.47 -6.35 -7.69
C LEU A 199 3.66 -4.93 -8.23
N VAL A 200 4.32 -4.79 -9.38
CA VAL A 200 4.49 -3.49 -10.06
C VAL A 200 3.16 -2.98 -10.63
N ASP A 201 2.38 -3.85 -11.27
CA ASP A 201 1.06 -3.54 -11.85
C ASP A 201 -0.11 -4.02 -10.96
N GLY A 202 0.19 -4.32 -9.70
CA GLY A 202 -0.78 -4.63 -8.65
C GLY A 202 -0.65 -3.70 -7.45
N THR A 203 0.16 -2.64 -7.54
CA THR A 203 0.26 -1.60 -6.51
C THR A 203 0.16 -0.20 -7.12
N ALA A 204 -0.27 0.78 -6.32
CA ALA A 204 -0.32 2.17 -6.77
C ALA A 204 0.11 3.14 -5.66
N ALA A 205 0.64 4.30 -6.07
CA ALA A 205 1.01 5.40 -5.18
C ALA A 205 0.42 6.72 -5.70
N TYR A 206 0.63 7.83 -4.98
CA TYR A 206 0.18 9.13 -5.47
C TYR A 206 0.78 9.54 -6.81
N ASN A 207 2.00 9.13 -7.13
CA ASN A 207 2.62 9.41 -8.41
C ASN A 207 3.66 8.33 -8.76
N GLU A 208 4.10 8.34 -10.02
CA GLU A 208 5.05 7.37 -10.56
C GLU A 208 6.40 7.40 -9.82
N ARG A 209 6.85 8.59 -9.38
CA ARG A 209 8.11 8.74 -8.65
C ARG A 209 8.10 8.01 -7.31
N PHE A 210 7.03 8.15 -6.54
CA PHE A 210 6.89 7.43 -5.28
C PHE A 210 6.79 5.92 -5.49
N HIS A 211 6.07 5.48 -6.52
CA HIS A 211 5.99 4.06 -6.87
C HIS A 211 7.39 3.52 -7.25
N MET A 212 8.09 4.20 -8.16
CA MET A 212 9.43 3.81 -8.57
C MET A 212 10.42 3.79 -7.40
N ALA A 213 10.33 4.74 -6.46
CA ALA A 213 11.18 4.74 -5.28
C ALA A 213 11.05 3.44 -4.48
N SER A 214 9.83 2.93 -4.29
CA SER A 214 9.61 1.64 -3.61
C SER A 214 10.21 0.46 -4.36
N LEU A 215 10.08 0.42 -5.69
CA LEU A 215 10.65 -0.65 -6.50
C LEU A 215 12.18 -0.67 -6.43
N LEU A 216 12.81 0.50 -6.41
CA LEU A 216 14.25 0.62 -6.26
C LEU A 216 14.72 0.26 -4.84
N ASN A 217 13.94 0.65 -3.83
CA ASN A 217 14.26 0.43 -2.43
C ASN A 217 14.12 -1.03 -1.96
N LEU A 218 13.22 -1.80 -2.58
CA LEU A 218 13.00 -3.22 -2.29
C LEU A 218 13.91 -4.16 -3.11
N GLY A 219 14.73 -3.58 -3.99
CA GLY A 219 15.62 -4.29 -4.91
C GLY A 219 16.86 -4.90 -4.31
#